data_AF-A0A935C1W7-F1
#
_entry.id   AF-A0A935C1W7-F1
#
_cell.length_a   1.000
_cell.length_b   1.000
_cell.length_c   1.000
_cell.angle_alpha   90.00
_cell.angle_beta   90.00
_cell.angle_gamma   90.00
#
_symmetry.space_group_name_H-M   'P 1'
#
loop_
_entity.id
_entity.type
_entity.pdbx_description
1 polymer ?
#
loop_
_entity_poly.entity_id
_entity_poly.type
_entity_poly.pdbx_seq_one_letter_code
_entity_poly.pdbx_strand_id
1 'polypeptide(L)'
;MGAVLGLASLWLAPAWGQPTSPARTAVPVQGIVTQVTDGDSLWITPPGQPGIEVRLRDIDAPEICQAWGEEARRALEALVLGKTVVLRIAGRDTYGRTLGQVQADGVDVARRMVEEGHAWSIRTRWDRGPLVKDERMATALRRGLHGQPGAVMPRDFRQGHGPCVHPSAEPAAASAPPPPTRPPLPVSERPRAASPATAASAFRCDGRTHCSQMRSCEEARFFLENCPGVQMDGNRDGVPCEKQWCR
;
A
#
# COMPACT_ATOMS: atom_id res chain seq x y z
N MET A 1 24.30 29.52 -73.73
CA MET A 1 23.37 28.94 -72.72
C MET A 1 24.19 28.77 -71.45
N GLY A 2 24.11 29.73 -70.53
CA GLY A 2 24.96 29.81 -69.32
C GLY A 2 24.21 29.34 -68.09
N ALA A 3 24.86 28.50 -67.28
CA ALA A 3 24.37 27.91 -66.05
C ALA A 3 24.29 28.93 -64.90
N VAL A 4 23.35 28.73 -63.96
CA VAL A 4 23.36 29.37 -62.64
C VAL A 4 23.13 28.28 -61.59
N LEU A 5 24.18 27.96 -60.83
CA LEU A 5 24.15 27.08 -59.66
C LEU A 5 23.92 27.94 -58.41
N GLY A 6 22.82 27.70 -57.70
CA GLY A 6 22.48 28.38 -56.44
C GLY A 6 23.12 27.67 -55.24
N LEU A 7 23.91 28.41 -54.46
CA LEU A 7 24.48 27.97 -53.19
C LEU A 7 23.49 28.24 -52.05
N ALA A 8 22.98 27.19 -51.41
CA ALA A 8 22.22 27.29 -50.17
C ALA A 8 23.17 27.32 -48.97
N SER A 9 23.16 28.42 -48.22
CA SER A 9 23.97 28.58 -47.01
C SER A 9 23.22 28.01 -45.79
N LEU A 10 23.77 26.94 -45.21
CA LEU A 10 23.32 26.38 -43.93
C LEU A 10 23.86 27.24 -42.78
N TRP A 11 22.98 27.91 -42.05
CA TRP A 11 23.33 28.61 -40.81
C TRP A 11 23.27 27.64 -39.63
N LEU A 12 24.41 27.34 -39.00
CA LEU A 12 24.47 26.65 -37.72
C LEU A 12 23.95 27.60 -36.63
N ALA A 13 22.79 27.28 -36.04
CA ALA A 13 22.36 27.96 -34.82
C ALA A 13 23.22 27.50 -33.63
N PRO A 14 23.71 28.42 -32.78
CA PRO A 14 24.42 28.05 -31.56
C PRO A 14 23.44 27.35 -30.60
N ALA A 15 23.84 26.20 -30.07
CA ALA A 15 23.10 25.49 -29.04
C ALA A 15 23.33 26.20 -27.69
N TRP A 16 22.40 27.07 -27.30
CA TRP A 16 22.37 27.64 -25.96
C TRP A 16 21.95 26.51 -25.01
N GLY A 17 22.93 25.95 -24.29
CA GLY A 17 22.69 24.93 -23.28
C GLY A 17 21.72 25.45 -22.22
N GLN A 18 20.59 24.77 -22.04
CA GLN A 18 19.67 25.14 -20.98
C GLN A 18 20.30 24.86 -19.62
N PRO A 19 20.24 25.80 -18.66
CA PRO A 19 20.68 25.54 -17.30
C PRO A 19 19.84 24.40 -16.71
N THR A 20 20.49 23.30 -16.36
CA THR A 20 19.85 22.17 -15.67
C THR A 20 19.45 22.62 -14.26
N SER A 21 18.14 22.73 -14.01
CA SER A 21 17.62 22.99 -12.67
C SER A 21 18.14 21.94 -11.68
N PRO A 22 18.67 22.33 -10.50
CA PRO A 22 19.09 21.37 -9.49
C PRO A 22 17.88 20.58 -8.99
N ALA A 23 18.02 19.26 -8.90
CA ALA A 23 17.01 18.38 -8.32
C ALA A 23 16.79 18.76 -6.84
N ARG A 24 15.57 19.21 -6.50
CA ARG A 24 15.16 19.46 -5.11
C ARG A 24 15.27 18.15 -4.33
N THR A 25 16.26 18.03 -3.45
CA THR A 25 16.35 16.90 -2.52
C THR A 25 15.22 17.04 -1.51
N ALA A 26 14.37 16.01 -1.38
CA ALA A 26 13.29 16.03 -0.40
C ALA A 26 13.86 16.20 1.02
N VAL A 27 13.28 17.10 1.80
CA VAL A 27 13.72 17.38 3.18
C VAL A 27 13.42 16.15 4.04
N PRO A 28 14.40 15.62 4.79
CA PRO A 28 14.15 14.51 5.70
C PRO A 28 13.21 14.92 6.84
N VAL A 29 12.30 14.02 7.21
CA VAL A 29 11.36 14.20 8.33
C VAL A 29 11.99 13.62 9.59
N GLN A 30 11.92 14.35 10.71
CA GLN A 30 12.33 13.83 12.03
C GLN A 30 11.09 13.55 12.88
N GLY A 31 11.12 12.46 13.63
CA GLY A 31 10.02 12.10 14.53
C GLY A 31 10.38 10.95 15.46
N ILE A 32 9.50 10.66 16.41
CA ILE A 32 9.66 9.57 17.36
C ILE A 32 8.93 8.33 16.83
N VAL A 33 9.55 7.16 16.92
CA VAL A 33 8.84 5.91 16.60
C VAL A 33 7.91 5.54 17.76
N THR A 34 6.61 5.50 17.49
CA THR A 34 5.57 5.26 18.50
C THR A 34 5.08 3.82 18.51
N GLN A 35 5.20 3.11 17.40
CA GLN A 35 4.73 1.74 17.24
C GLN A 35 5.49 1.03 16.13
N VAL A 36 5.65 -0.28 16.27
CA VAL A 36 6.12 -1.18 15.22
C VAL A 36 5.02 -2.21 14.95
N THR A 37 4.65 -2.37 13.68
CA THR A 37 3.56 -3.28 13.27
C THR A 37 4.09 -4.69 13.02
N ASP A 38 5.19 -4.80 12.28
CA ASP A 38 5.88 -6.04 11.88
C ASP A 38 7.38 -5.75 11.65
N GLY A 39 8.11 -6.65 10.97
CA GLY A 39 9.54 -6.50 10.75
C GLY A 39 9.98 -5.45 9.72
N ASP A 40 9.07 -4.84 8.97
CA ASP A 40 9.39 -3.77 8.00
C ASP A 40 8.48 -2.54 8.08
N SER A 41 7.49 -2.53 8.98
CA SER A 41 6.45 -1.49 9.06
C SER A 41 6.37 -0.88 10.46
N LEU A 42 6.41 0.46 10.53
CA LEU A 42 6.44 1.22 11.79
C LEU A 42 5.76 2.59 11.66
N TRP A 43 5.42 3.19 12.80
CA TRP A 43 4.81 4.53 12.88
C TRP A 43 5.79 5.55 13.40
N ILE A 44 6.00 6.62 12.63
CA ILE A 44 6.83 7.77 13.01
C ILE A 44 5.93 8.96 13.26
N THR A 45 6.00 9.55 14.45
CA THR A 45 5.24 10.75 14.81
C THR A 45 6.17 11.97 14.85
N PRO A 46 6.09 12.89 13.86
CA PRO A 46 6.81 14.16 13.91
C PRO A 46 6.21 15.09 14.97
N PRO A 47 6.97 16.05 15.50
CA PRO A 47 6.47 16.97 16.52
C PRO A 47 5.30 17.82 15.99
N GLY A 48 4.19 17.81 16.72
CA GLY A 48 2.98 18.57 16.37
C GLY A 48 2.24 18.10 15.12
N GLN A 49 2.56 16.91 14.61
CA GLN A 49 1.96 16.34 13.40
C GLN A 49 1.38 14.95 13.68
N PRO A 50 0.42 14.48 12.87
CA PRO A 50 -0.08 13.12 12.98
C PRO A 50 1.02 12.10 12.67
N GLY A 51 0.85 10.88 13.20
CA GLY A 51 1.71 9.75 12.91
C GLY A 51 1.71 9.40 11.42
N ILE A 52 2.88 9.04 10.91
CA ILE A 52 3.10 8.59 9.54
C ILE A 52 3.37 7.09 9.62
N GLU A 53 2.52 6.29 8.97
CA GLU A 53 2.81 4.89 8.74
C GLU A 53 3.88 4.75 7.65
N VAL A 54 4.97 4.06 7.99
CA VAL A 54 6.16 3.92 7.17
C VAL A 54 6.45 2.45 6.94
N ARG A 55 6.65 2.09 5.67
CA ARG A 55 7.31 0.85 5.27
C ARG A 55 8.78 1.14 5.01
N LEU A 56 9.66 0.38 5.65
CA LEU A 56 11.09 0.40 5.39
C LEU A 56 11.34 0.00 3.94
N ARG A 57 12.15 0.81 3.26
CA ARG A 57 12.59 0.52 1.91
C ARG A 57 13.63 -0.62 1.92
N ASP A 58 13.80 -1.25 0.77
CA ASP A 58 14.94 -2.09 0.41
C ASP A 58 14.96 -3.48 1.08
N ILE A 59 14.02 -3.74 2.00
CA ILE A 59 13.88 -5.01 2.70
C ILE A 59 12.46 -5.59 2.56
N ASP A 60 12.35 -6.90 2.77
CA ASP A 60 11.10 -7.64 2.95
C ASP A 60 11.31 -8.51 4.19
N ALA A 61 10.61 -8.20 5.29
CA ALA A 61 10.70 -8.94 6.54
C ALA A 61 9.57 -9.97 6.65
N PRO A 62 9.73 -11.06 7.43
CA PRO A 62 8.64 -11.99 7.68
C PRO A 62 7.38 -11.26 8.17
N GLU A 63 6.23 -11.62 7.61
CA GLU A 63 4.96 -11.05 8.03
C GLU A 63 4.67 -11.43 9.49
N ILE A 64 3.87 -10.65 10.23
CA ILE A 64 3.73 -10.87 11.69
C ILE A 64 3.19 -12.27 12.04
N CYS A 65 2.33 -12.83 11.19
CA CYS A 65 1.73 -14.16 11.37
C CYS A 65 2.57 -15.28 10.75
N GLN A 66 3.76 -14.96 10.22
CA GLN A 66 4.70 -15.89 9.64
C GLN A 66 5.73 -16.34 10.68
N ALA A 67 6.31 -17.53 10.50
CA ALA A 67 7.54 -17.88 11.21
C ALA A 67 8.59 -16.78 11.05
N TRP A 68 9.26 -16.42 12.15
CA TRP A 68 10.18 -15.28 12.26
C TRP A 68 9.56 -13.88 12.26
N GLY A 69 8.23 -13.73 12.15
CA GLY A 69 7.54 -12.43 12.19
C GLY A 69 7.71 -11.70 13.52
N GLU A 70 7.49 -12.42 14.61
CA GLU A 70 7.64 -11.90 15.98
C GLU A 70 9.08 -11.55 16.35
N GLU A 71 10.04 -12.37 15.90
CA GLU A 71 11.47 -12.10 16.03
C GLU A 71 11.89 -10.85 15.25
N ALA A 72 11.43 -10.71 14.00
CA ALA A 72 11.73 -9.56 13.17
C ALA A 72 11.12 -8.27 13.75
N ARG A 73 9.86 -8.32 14.21
CA ARG A 73 9.23 -7.17 14.90
C ARG A 73 10.04 -6.74 16.11
N ARG A 74 10.41 -7.67 17.00
CA ARG A 74 11.21 -7.38 18.20
C ARG A 74 12.57 -6.78 17.88
N ALA A 75 13.22 -7.26 16.82
CA ALA A 75 14.49 -6.70 16.36
C ALA A 75 14.33 -5.25 15.89
N LEU A 76 13.27 -4.96 15.11
CA LEU A 76 12.97 -3.60 14.69
C LEU A 76 12.64 -2.70 15.89
N GLU A 77 11.80 -3.16 16.82
CA GLU A 77 11.48 -2.44 18.07
C GLU A 77 12.75 -2.08 18.86
N ALA A 78 13.67 -3.02 19.03
CA ALA A 78 14.93 -2.79 19.74
C ALA A 78 15.79 -1.70 19.07
N LEU A 79 15.74 -1.61 17.73
CA LEU A 79 16.47 -0.60 16.98
C LEU A 79 15.85 0.79 17.08
N VAL A 80 14.51 0.90 17.08
CA VAL A 80 13.85 2.18 16.82
C VAL A 80 12.81 2.65 17.84
N LEU A 81 12.18 1.75 18.61
CA LEU A 81 11.00 2.11 19.41
C LEU A 81 11.35 3.17 20.46
N GLY A 82 10.55 4.23 20.53
CA GLY A 82 10.77 5.36 21.45
C GLY A 82 11.93 6.29 21.07
N LYS A 83 12.69 5.99 20.01
CA LYS A 83 13.82 6.81 19.57
C LYS A 83 13.39 7.88 18.57
N THR A 84 14.16 8.97 18.53
CA THR A 84 14.08 9.95 17.45
C THR A 84 14.81 9.41 16.21
N VAL A 85 14.09 9.35 15.10
CA VAL A 85 14.59 8.83 13.82
C VAL A 85 14.49 9.88 12.73
N VAL A 86 15.31 9.69 11.68
CA VAL A 86 15.28 10.49 10.46
C VAL A 86 14.70 9.65 9.32
N LEU A 87 13.54 10.06 8.83
CA LEU A 87 12.85 9.47 7.68
C LEU A 87 13.20 10.24 6.40
N ARG A 88 13.77 9.55 5.42
CA ARG A 88 13.89 10.03 4.04
C ARG A 88 12.76 9.42 3.22
N ILE A 89 11.74 10.22 2.95
CA ILE A 89 10.58 9.82 2.15
C ILE A 89 11.02 9.62 0.72
N ALA A 90 10.57 8.51 0.16
CA ALA A 90 11.07 8.04 -1.10
C ALA A 90 9.94 7.61 -2.06
N GLY A 91 8.71 7.53 -1.56
CA GLY A 91 7.48 7.36 -2.33
C GLY A 91 6.32 6.92 -1.43
N ARG A 92 5.27 6.42 -2.05
CA ARG A 92 4.21 5.65 -1.40
C ARG A 92 4.15 4.26 -2.01
N ASP A 93 3.80 3.25 -1.21
CA ASP A 93 3.48 1.92 -1.73
C ASP A 93 2.05 1.86 -2.28
N THR A 94 1.69 0.73 -2.89
CA THR A 94 0.35 0.50 -3.45
C THR A 94 -0.76 0.52 -2.40
N TYR A 95 -0.41 0.31 -1.13
CA TYR A 95 -1.34 0.33 0.00
C TYR A 95 -1.48 1.72 0.63
N GLY A 96 -0.77 2.72 0.10
CA GLY A 96 -0.82 4.11 0.56
C GLY A 96 0.17 4.44 1.69
N ARG A 97 0.92 3.46 2.19
CA ARG A 97 1.94 3.67 3.24
C ARG A 97 3.11 4.46 2.68
N THR A 98 3.78 5.19 3.55
CA THR A 98 4.97 5.95 3.16
C THR A 98 6.14 5.00 2.99
N LEU A 99 6.75 4.93 1.80
CA LEU A 99 7.96 4.15 1.57
C LEU A 99 9.18 5.02 1.82
N GLY A 100 10.06 4.62 2.73
CA GLY A 100 11.19 5.46 3.11
C GLY A 100 12.37 4.73 3.74
N GLN A 101 13.52 5.43 3.73
CA GLN A 101 14.70 5.01 4.46
C GLN A 101 14.65 5.65 5.86
N VAL A 102 14.85 4.85 6.89
CA VAL A 102 14.85 5.30 8.29
C VAL A 102 16.24 5.16 8.87
N GLN A 103 16.72 6.22 9.51
CA GLN A 103 17.98 6.22 10.25
C GLN A 103 17.70 6.45 11.73
N ALA A 104 18.28 5.61 12.59
CA ALA A 104 18.23 5.72 14.05
C ALA A 104 19.67 5.69 14.57
N ASP A 105 20.05 6.65 15.43
CA ASP A 105 21.40 6.72 16.00
C ASP A 105 22.54 6.69 14.94
N GLY A 106 22.28 7.25 13.74
CA GLY A 106 23.22 7.24 12.61
C GLY A 106 23.30 5.92 11.84
N VAL A 107 22.53 4.91 12.23
CA VAL A 107 22.47 3.58 11.59
C VAL A 107 21.28 3.52 10.62
N ASP A 108 21.51 2.95 9.44
CA ASP A 108 20.44 2.57 8.51
C ASP A 108 19.70 1.35 9.06
N VAL A 109 18.44 1.55 9.46
CA VAL A 109 17.63 0.53 10.11
C VAL A 109 17.38 -0.66 9.20
N ALA A 110 17.09 -0.42 7.92
CA ALA A 110 16.81 -1.48 6.96
C ALA A 110 18.04 -2.35 6.70
N ARG A 111 19.22 -1.72 6.52
CA ARG A 111 20.48 -2.45 6.43
C ARG A 111 20.73 -3.29 7.68
N ARG A 112 20.51 -2.71 8.87
CA ARG A 112 20.76 -3.41 10.13
C ARG A 112 19.90 -4.66 10.29
N MET A 113 18.62 -4.56 9.95
CA MET A 113 17.70 -5.70 9.93
C MET A 113 18.20 -6.84 9.04
N VAL A 114 18.79 -6.53 7.87
CA VAL A 114 19.37 -7.55 6.97
C VAL A 114 20.68 -8.11 7.53
N GLU A 115 21.58 -7.25 8.03
CA GLU A 115 22.88 -7.68 8.59
C GLU A 115 22.73 -8.66 9.77
N GLU A 116 21.68 -8.48 10.57
CA GLU A 116 21.35 -9.31 11.74
C GLU A 116 20.49 -10.53 11.38
N GLY A 117 20.02 -10.64 10.13
CA GLY A 117 19.23 -11.76 9.66
C GLY A 117 17.77 -11.71 10.11
N HIS A 118 17.16 -10.53 10.14
CA HIS A 118 15.75 -10.34 10.46
C HIS A 118 14.89 -9.97 9.24
N ALA A 119 15.51 -9.73 8.09
CA ALA A 119 14.81 -9.46 6.83
C ALA A 119 15.66 -9.90 5.63
N TRP A 120 15.02 -10.07 4.47
CA TRP A 120 15.70 -10.26 3.19
C TRP A 120 15.87 -8.94 2.46
N SER A 121 16.90 -8.82 1.60
CA SER A 121 16.99 -7.73 0.65
C SER A 121 15.91 -7.89 -0.42
N ILE A 122 15.24 -6.81 -0.79
CA ILE A 122 14.38 -6.80 -1.97
C ILE A 122 15.21 -7.19 -3.19
N ARG A 123 14.68 -8.13 -3.98
CA ARG A 123 15.31 -8.62 -5.20
C ARG A 123 14.75 -7.91 -6.43
N THR A 124 15.66 -7.56 -7.32
CA THR A 124 15.41 -7.09 -8.68
C THR A 124 15.83 -8.16 -9.69
N ARG A 125 15.75 -7.86 -10.99
CA ARG A 125 16.22 -8.78 -12.04
C ARG A 125 17.65 -9.29 -11.76
N TRP A 126 17.88 -10.57 -12.05
CA TRP A 126 19.18 -11.22 -11.91
C TRP A 126 19.73 -11.31 -10.48
N ASP A 127 18.85 -11.47 -9.48
CA ASP A 127 19.22 -11.59 -8.07
C ASP A 127 20.03 -10.39 -7.54
N ARG A 128 19.78 -9.20 -8.08
CA ARG A 128 20.41 -7.95 -7.63
C ARG A 128 19.51 -7.21 -6.67
N GLY A 129 20.09 -6.39 -5.81
CA GLY A 129 19.32 -5.58 -4.88
C GLY A 129 20.21 -4.68 -4.04
N PRO A 130 19.59 -3.76 -3.29
CA PRO A 130 20.28 -2.75 -2.49
C PRO A 130 21.12 -3.36 -1.35
N LEU A 131 20.68 -4.47 -0.76
CA LEU A 131 21.27 -5.06 0.45
C LEU A 131 21.69 -6.54 0.26
N VAL A 132 21.80 -7.00 -0.99
CA VAL A 132 22.14 -8.42 -1.30
C VAL A 132 23.49 -8.84 -0.75
N LYS A 133 24.46 -7.93 -0.66
CA LYS A 133 25.78 -8.22 -0.07
C LYS A 133 25.67 -8.46 1.43
N ASP A 134 24.87 -7.65 2.11
CA ASP A 134 24.62 -7.73 3.54
C ASP A 134 23.88 -9.04 3.87
N GLU A 135 22.86 -9.37 3.08
CA GLU A 135 22.09 -10.62 3.23
C GLU A 135 22.96 -11.87 2.99
N ARG A 136 23.82 -11.86 1.97
CA ARG A 136 24.77 -12.96 1.72
C ARG A 136 25.72 -13.16 2.89
N MET A 137 26.17 -12.08 3.52
CA MET A 137 27.00 -12.16 4.72
C MET A 137 26.20 -12.72 5.91
N ALA A 138 24.98 -12.24 6.14
CA ALA A 138 24.10 -12.77 7.20
C ALA A 138 23.81 -14.27 7.01
N THR A 139 23.64 -14.70 5.76
CA THR A 139 23.47 -16.11 5.38
C THR A 139 24.74 -16.92 5.68
N ALA A 140 25.91 -16.44 5.24
CA ALA A 140 27.19 -17.12 5.49
C ALA A 140 27.50 -17.24 6.99
N LEU A 141 27.10 -16.25 7.78
CA LEU A 141 27.25 -16.22 9.24
C LEU A 141 26.09 -16.90 9.98
N ARG A 142 25.10 -17.46 9.27
CA ARG A 142 23.93 -18.13 9.85
C ARG A 142 23.19 -17.27 10.90
N ARG A 143 23.05 -15.98 10.61
CA ARG A 143 22.40 -15.02 11.52
C ARG A 143 20.88 -15.07 11.37
N GLY A 144 20.20 -14.90 12.50
CA GLY A 144 18.74 -14.81 12.58
C GLY A 144 18.05 -15.91 11.77
N LEU A 145 17.12 -15.50 10.91
CA LEU A 145 16.31 -16.37 10.06
C LEU A 145 17.14 -17.22 9.09
N HIS A 146 18.38 -16.83 8.79
CA HIS A 146 19.27 -17.61 7.92
C HIS A 146 19.98 -18.75 8.68
N GLY A 147 19.88 -18.79 10.00
CA GLY A 147 20.54 -19.79 10.84
C GLY A 147 19.72 -21.07 11.05
N GLN A 148 18.39 -20.98 10.95
CA GLN A 148 17.46 -22.08 11.24
C GLN A 148 16.61 -22.43 10.01
N PRO A 149 16.21 -23.71 9.85
CA PRO A 149 15.28 -24.10 8.80
C PRO A 149 13.87 -23.53 9.05
N GLY A 150 13.09 -23.34 7.99
CA GLY A 150 11.67 -22.95 8.09
C GLY A 150 11.38 -21.47 7.86
N ALA A 151 12.40 -20.62 7.72
CA ALA A 151 12.20 -19.26 7.24
C ALA A 151 11.80 -19.29 5.75
N VAL A 152 10.64 -18.71 5.44
CA VAL A 152 10.10 -18.60 4.08
C VAL A 152 10.16 -17.14 3.65
N MET A 153 10.41 -16.85 2.38
CA MET A 153 10.43 -15.45 1.93
C MET A 153 9.00 -14.87 1.98
N PRO A 154 8.78 -13.60 2.40
CA PRO A 154 7.43 -13.09 2.66
C PRO A 154 6.55 -13.07 1.40
N ARG A 155 7.14 -12.87 0.22
CA ARG A 155 6.45 -13.03 -1.06
C ARG A 155 5.85 -14.43 -1.22
N ASP A 156 6.62 -15.47 -0.96
CA ASP A 156 6.20 -16.86 -1.13
C ASP A 156 5.16 -17.24 -0.06
N PHE A 157 5.33 -16.74 1.17
CA PHE A 157 4.35 -16.89 2.23
C PHE A 157 2.98 -16.31 1.85
N ARG A 158 2.95 -15.06 1.35
CA ARG A 158 1.73 -14.37 0.90
C ARG A 158 1.02 -15.08 -0.24
N GLN A 159 1.76 -15.73 -1.15
CA GLN A 159 1.16 -16.52 -2.23
C GLN A 159 0.40 -17.74 -1.72
N GLY A 160 0.85 -18.35 -0.61
CA GLY A 160 0.22 -19.54 -0.03
C GLY A 160 -0.85 -19.26 1.03
N HIS A 161 -0.71 -18.17 1.81
CA HIS A 161 -1.52 -17.92 3.01
C HIS A 161 -2.34 -16.61 2.96
N GLY A 162 -2.09 -15.75 1.97
CA GLY A 162 -2.64 -14.39 1.94
C GLY A 162 -1.90 -13.41 2.88
N PRO A 163 -2.38 -12.17 3.00
CA PRO A 163 -1.83 -11.18 3.93
C PRO A 163 -2.21 -11.51 5.38
N CYS A 164 -1.36 -11.13 6.34
CA CYS A 164 -1.72 -11.23 7.75
C CYS A 164 -2.81 -10.22 8.11
N VAL A 165 -3.76 -10.62 8.96
CA VAL A 165 -4.74 -9.70 9.54
C VAL A 165 -4.10 -9.02 10.74
N HIS A 166 -3.81 -7.72 10.61
CA HIS A 166 -3.35 -6.91 11.74
C HIS A 166 -4.57 -6.30 12.44
N PRO A 167 -4.68 -6.38 13.77
CA PRO A 167 -5.78 -5.74 14.52
C PRO A 167 -5.77 -4.20 14.42
N SER A 168 -4.77 -3.59 13.77
CA SER A 168 -4.73 -2.16 13.45
C SER A 168 -5.51 -1.79 12.17
N ALA A 169 -6.05 -2.77 11.44
CA ALA A 169 -6.89 -2.56 10.26
C ALA A 169 -8.39 -2.75 10.57
N GLU A 170 -8.87 -2.27 11.72
CA GLU A 170 -10.31 -2.02 11.84
C GLU A 170 -10.68 -0.92 10.84
N PRO A 171 -11.64 -1.15 9.93
CA PRO A 171 -12.24 -0.03 9.21
C PRO A 171 -12.86 0.89 10.26
N ALA A 172 -12.59 2.18 10.18
CA ALA A 172 -13.22 3.19 11.01
C ALA A 172 -14.74 3.25 10.73
N ALA A 173 -15.51 2.27 11.22
CA ALA A 173 -16.96 2.30 11.30
C ALA A 173 -17.47 1.10 12.11
N ALA A 174 -18.23 1.42 13.16
CA ALA A 174 -19.11 0.55 13.96
C ALA A 174 -18.49 -0.07 15.22
N SER A 175 -18.48 0.71 16.31
CA SER A 175 -19.26 0.38 17.53
C SER A 175 -19.00 1.37 18.67
N ALA A 176 -19.64 2.53 18.59
CA ALA A 176 -20.07 3.25 19.79
C ALA A 176 -21.54 3.64 19.58
N PRO A 177 -22.49 3.21 20.43
CA PRO A 177 -23.85 3.73 20.34
C PRO A 177 -23.83 5.24 20.63
N PRO A 178 -24.58 6.06 19.87
CA PRO A 178 -24.63 7.50 20.11
C PRO A 178 -25.26 7.81 21.48
N PRO A 179 -24.84 8.90 22.16
CA PRO A 179 -25.49 9.33 23.39
C PRO A 179 -26.97 9.68 23.13
N PRO A 180 -27.88 9.52 24.11
CA PRO A 180 -29.28 9.86 23.92
C PRO A 180 -29.42 11.36 23.66
N THR A 181 -29.85 11.71 22.45
CA THR A 181 -30.17 13.07 22.05
C THR A 181 -31.49 13.50 22.69
N ARG A 182 -31.50 14.68 23.31
CA ARG A 182 -32.73 15.34 23.78
C ARG A 182 -33.68 15.56 22.60
N PRO A 183 -35.01 15.44 22.80
CA PRO A 183 -35.97 15.67 21.72
C PRO A 183 -35.88 17.12 21.20
N PRO A 184 -35.85 17.32 19.87
CA PRO A 184 -35.88 18.67 19.30
C PRO A 184 -37.27 19.31 19.45
N LEU A 185 -37.26 20.63 19.67
CA LEU A 185 -38.45 21.49 19.71
C LEU A 185 -39.18 21.47 18.36
N PRO A 186 -40.51 21.66 18.32
CA PRO A 186 -41.30 21.54 17.09
C PRO A 186 -41.06 22.77 16.21
N VAL A 187 -40.49 22.55 15.02
CA VAL A 187 -40.45 23.52 13.93
C VAL A 187 -41.50 23.17 12.88
N SER A 188 -42.35 24.15 12.61
CA SER A 188 -43.58 24.10 11.83
C SER A 188 -43.35 23.63 10.39
N GLU A 189 -44.03 22.55 10.00
CA GLU A 189 -44.02 21.96 8.67
C GLU A 189 -44.74 22.83 7.62
N ARG A 190 -44.11 23.00 6.46
CA ARG A 190 -44.77 23.34 5.20
C ARG A 190 -44.62 22.13 4.27
N PRO A 191 -45.71 21.65 3.63
CA PRO A 191 -45.68 20.38 2.91
C PRO A 191 -45.03 20.55 1.54
N ARG A 192 -43.97 19.79 1.27
CA ARG A 192 -43.50 19.55 -0.09
C ARG A 192 -43.65 18.07 -0.42
N ALA A 193 -44.70 17.83 -1.20
CA ALA A 193 -44.88 16.79 -2.20
C ALA A 193 -44.23 15.43 -1.93
N ALA A 194 -45.10 14.47 -1.63
CA ALA A 194 -44.86 13.06 -1.79
C ALA A 194 -44.27 12.72 -3.17
N SER A 195 -43.24 11.89 -3.18
CA SER A 195 -43.00 10.89 -4.21
C SER A 195 -42.38 9.65 -3.55
N PRO A 196 -42.65 8.47 -4.10
CA PRO A 196 -43.10 7.33 -3.30
C PRO A 196 -41.95 6.44 -2.84
N ALA A 197 -42.13 5.85 -1.65
CA ALA A 197 -41.55 4.56 -1.36
C ALA A 197 -42.18 3.52 -2.30
N THR A 198 -41.35 2.58 -2.81
CA THR A 198 -41.63 1.16 -3.15
C THR A 198 -41.02 0.76 -4.49
N ALA A 199 -39.95 -0.05 -4.43
CA ALA A 199 -39.82 -1.27 -5.23
C ALA A 199 -38.62 -2.09 -4.71
N ALA A 200 -38.76 -2.70 -3.54
CA ALA A 200 -37.97 -3.88 -3.20
C ALA A 200 -38.25 -4.92 -4.28
N SER A 201 -37.27 -5.18 -5.15
CA SER A 201 -37.47 -6.04 -6.31
C SER A 201 -37.20 -7.49 -5.92
N ALA A 202 -38.19 -8.34 -6.21
CA ALA A 202 -38.17 -9.77 -5.99
C ALA A 202 -37.25 -10.46 -7.01
N PHE A 203 -35.94 -10.26 -6.90
CA PHE A 203 -34.98 -10.98 -7.73
C PHE A 203 -34.95 -12.46 -7.30
N ARG A 204 -34.91 -13.35 -8.29
CA ARG A 204 -34.83 -14.79 -8.09
C ARG A 204 -33.83 -15.33 -9.09
N CYS A 205 -33.09 -16.34 -8.68
CA CYS A 205 -32.18 -17.04 -9.57
C CYS A 205 -32.97 -17.73 -10.68
N ASP A 206 -32.84 -17.22 -11.89
CA ASP A 206 -33.54 -17.67 -13.10
C ASP A 206 -32.58 -18.24 -14.15
N GLY A 207 -31.33 -18.51 -13.76
CA GLY A 207 -30.30 -19.12 -14.60
C GLY A 207 -29.45 -18.13 -15.41
N ARG A 208 -29.67 -16.82 -15.26
CA ARG A 208 -28.83 -15.80 -15.89
C ARG A 208 -27.47 -15.69 -15.19
N THR A 209 -26.40 -15.62 -15.98
CA THR A 209 -25.01 -15.69 -15.45
C THR A 209 -24.08 -14.56 -15.93
N HIS A 210 -24.51 -13.70 -16.86
CA HIS A 210 -23.67 -12.63 -17.43
C HIS A 210 -24.28 -11.23 -17.31
N CYS A 211 -23.43 -10.19 -17.29
CA CYS A 211 -23.80 -8.80 -17.05
C CYS A 211 -24.77 -8.18 -18.06
N SER A 212 -24.72 -8.60 -19.33
CA SER A 212 -25.64 -8.13 -20.36
C SER A 212 -27.10 -8.53 -20.12
N GLN A 213 -27.34 -9.45 -19.18
CA GLN A 213 -28.66 -9.97 -18.87
C GLN A 213 -29.28 -9.27 -17.64
N MET A 214 -28.54 -8.40 -16.95
CA MET A 214 -29.00 -7.63 -15.79
C MET A 214 -29.61 -6.30 -16.25
N ARG A 215 -30.49 -5.71 -15.44
CA ARG A 215 -31.11 -4.40 -15.72
C ARG A 215 -30.69 -3.30 -14.74
N SER A 216 -30.00 -3.66 -13.65
CA SER A 216 -29.50 -2.71 -12.66
C SER A 216 -28.33 -3.27 -11.86
N CYS A 217 -27.60 -2.38 -11.19
CA CYS A 217 -26.53 -2.77 -10.28
C CYS A 217 -27.04 -3.57 -9.07
N GLU A 218 -28.23 -3.23 -8.57
CA GLU A 218 -28.87 -3.94 -7.46
C GLU A 218 -29.25 -5.39 -7.85
N GLU A 219 -29.77 -5.58 -9.07
CA GLU A 219 -30.04 -6.92 -9.61
C GLU A 219 -28.74 -7.72 -9.78
N ALA A 220 -27.68 -7.09 -10.31
CA ALA A 220 -26.39 -7.74 -10.50
C ALA A 220 -25.75 -8.18 -9.18
N ARG A 221 -25.83 -7.34 -8.13
CA ARG A 221 -25.36 -7.66 -6.77
C ARG A 221 -26.13 -8.82 -6.16
N PHE A 222 -27.46 -8.81 -6.27
CA PHE A 222 -28.28 -9.93 -5.81
C PHE A 222 -27.87 -11.26 -6.44
N PHE A 223 -27.65 -11.28 -7.76
CA PHE A 223 -27.23 -12.50 -8.47
C PHE A 223 -25.82 -12.96 -8.07
N LEU A 224 -24.88 -12.05 -7.83
CA LEU A 224 -23.53 -12.39 -7.35
C LEU A 224 -23.56 -13.08 -5.99
N GLU A 225 -24.44 -12.63 -5.09
CA GLU A 225 -24.50 -13.11 -3.70
C GLU A 225 -25.39 -14.35 -3.52
N ASN A 226 -26.45 -14.49 -4.33
CA ASN A 226 -27.53 -15.45 -4.06
C ASN A 226 -27.68 -16.55 -5.12
N CYS A 227 -27.02 -16.45 -6.28
CA CYS A 227 -27.23 -17.37 -7.41
C CYS A 227 -25.96 -18.14 -7.80
N PRO A 228 -26.03 -19.48 -7.95
CA PRO A 228 -24.86 -20.29 -8.32
C PRO A 228 -24.48 -20.12 -9.80
N GLY A 229 -23.19 -20.14 -10.10
CA GLY A 229 -22.66 -20.20 -11.47
C GLY A 229 -22.58 -18.87 -12.23
N VAL A 230 -22.74 -17.74 -11.52
CA VAL A 230 -22.66 -16.39 -12.10
C VAL A 230 -21.22 -16.00 -12.46
N GLN A 231 -21.04 -15.39 -13.63
CA GLN A 231 -19.78 -14.94 -14.20
C GLN A 231 -19.88 -13.43 -14.51
N MET A 232 -20.07 -12.64 -13.44
CA MET A 232 -20.38 -11.20 -13.52
C MET A 232 -19.33 -10.32 -12.83
N ASP A 233 -18.51 -10.91 -11.96
CA ASP A 233 -17.38 -10.27 -11.29
C ASP A 233 -16.08 -10.85 -11.86
N GLY A 234 -15.47 -10.12 -12.79
CA GLY A 234 -14.31 -10.58 -13.55
C GLY A 234 -12.99 -10.45 -12.79
N ASN A 235 -12.90 -9.48 -11.89
CA ASN A 235 -11.75 -9.14 -11.05
C ASN A 235 -11.85 -9.77 -9.64
N ARG A 236 -13.00 -10.33 -9.28
CA ARG A 236 -13.30 -10.97 -7.99
C ARG A 236 -13.15 -10.02 -6.81
N ASP A 237 -13.55 -8.76 -6.99
CA ASP A 237 -13.51 -7.74 -5.95
C ASP A 237 -14.88 -7.51 -5.26
N GLY A 238 -15.88 -8.32 -5.61
CA GLY A 238 -17.22 -8.25 -5.05
C GLY A 238 -18.13 -7.25 -5.76
N VAL A 239 -17.67 -6.59 -6.82
CA VAL A 239 -18.49 -5.65 -7.60
C VAL A 239 -18.84 -6.26 -8.97
N PRO A 240 -20.09 -6.73 -9.17
CA PRO A 240 -20.47 -7.30 -10.45
C PRO A 240 -20.71 -6.20 -11.48
N CYS A 241 -20.37 -6.49 -12.74
CA CYS A 241 -20.76 -5.67 -13.89
C CYS A 241 -20.29 -4.22 -13.85
N GLU A 242 -19.06 -3.98 -13.40
CA GLU A 242 -18.45 -2.65 -13.25
C GLU A 242 -18.51 -1.77 -14.51
N LYS A 243 -18.44 -2.43 -15.66
CA LYS A 243 -18.42 -1.77 -16.97
C LYS A 243 -19.82 -1.37 -17.48
N GLN A 244 -20.90 -1.92 -16.89
CA GLN A 244 -22.27 -1.75 -17.40
C GLN A 244 -23.21 -1.09 -16.38
N TRP A 245 -23.24 -1.59 -15.14
CA TRP A 245 -24.30 -1.25 -14.18
C TRP A 245 -23.78 -0.65 -12.87
N CYS A 246 -22.71 -1.23 -12.30
CA CYS A 246 -22.15 -0.80 -11.02
C CYS A 246 -20.92 0.08 -11.24
N ARG A 247 -21.08 1.40 -11.27
CA ARG A 247 -19.95 2.35 -11.33
C ARG A 247 -19.63 2.91 -9.96
#